data_AF-A0A968BY80-F1
#
_entry.id   AF-A0A968BY80-F1
#
_cell.length_a   1.000
_cell.length_b   1.000
_cell.length_c   1.000
_cell.angle_alpha   90.00
_cell.angle_beta   90.00
_cell.angle_gamma   90.00
#
_symmetry.space_group_name_H-M   'P 1'
#
loop_
_entity.id
_entity.type
_entity.pdbx_description
1 polymer ?
#
loop_
_entity_poly.entity_id
_entity_poly.type
_entity_poly.pdbx_seq_one_letter_code
_entity_poly.pdbx_strand_id
1 'polypeptide(L)' 'MLPVRVFIGFDPCETVAYHVLAHSIMRRSSVPVSITPVDVRHLEGIYTRERDPKQSNEFSFSR' A
#
# COMPACT_ATOMS: atom_id res chain seq x y z
N MET A 1 5.10 18.16 16.60
CA MET A 1 5.76 17.47 15.47
C MET A 1 4.68 16.81 14.64
N LEU A 2 4.71 16.95 13.30
CA LEU A 2 3.76 16.27 12.42
C LEU A 2 4.17 14.79 12.21
N PRO A 3 3.22 13.85 12.11
CA PRO A 3 3.54 12.45 11.89
C PRO A 3 4.18 12.22 10.52
N VAL A 4 5.11 11.26 10.44
CA VAL A 4 5.67 10.80 9.17
C VAL A 4 4.57 10.08 8.39
N ARG A 5 4.32 10.51 7.15
CA ARG A 5 3.29 9.89 6.29
C ARG A 5 3.90 8.72 5.54
N VAL A 6 3.31 7.54 5.71
CA VAL A 6 3.70 6.31 5.03
C VAL A 6 2.51 5.83 4.21
N PHE A 7 2.74 5.62 2.91
CA PHE A 7 1.76 5.07 1.99
C PHE A 7 2.16 3.65 1.64
N ILE A 8 1.27 2.68 1.86
CA ILE A 8 1.54 1.26 1.63
C ILE A 8 0.54 0.74 0.62
N GLY A 9 1.02 0.11 -0.46
CA GLY A 9 0.15 -0.60 -1.39
C GLY A 9 -0.65 -1.68 -0.66
N PHE A 10 -1.97 -1.64 -0.82
CA PHE A 10 -2.90 -2.63 -0.30
C PHE A 10 -3.33 -3.54 -1.44
N ASP A 11 -2.93 -4.79 -1.36
CA ASP A 11 -3.37 -5.83 -2.28
C ASP A 11 -4.31 -6.80 -1.54
N PRO A 12 -5.55 -7.01 -2.01
CA PRO A 12 -6.51 -7.93 -1.40
C PRO A 12 -6.05 -9.41 -1.42
N CYS A 13 -5.21 -9.81 -2.36
CA CYS A 13 -4.60 -11.13 -2.42
C CYS A 13 -3.43 -11.27 -1.43
N GLU A 14 -2.81 -10.17 -0.98
CA GLU A 14 -1.64 -10.15 -0.08
C GLU A 14 -1.88 -9.33 1.20
N THR A 15 -3.10 -9.35 1.75
CA THR A 15 -3.50 -8.57 2.95
C THR A 15 -2.57 -8.76 4.16
N VAL A 16 -2.04 -9.97 4.35
CA VAL A 16 -1.10 -10.29 5.43
C VAL A 16 0.18 -9.46 5.31
N ALA A 17 0.70 -9.25 4.10
CA ALA A 17 1.90 -8.46 3.88
C ALA A 17 1.70 -6.99 4.29
N TYR A 18 0.54 -6.41 3.97
CA TYR A 18 0.14 -5.07 4.41
C TYR A 18 0.16 -4.96 5.94
N HIS A 19 -0.52 -5.88 6.63
CA HIS A 19 -0.61 -5.84 8.10
C HIS A 19 0.74 -6.08 8.79
N VAL A 20 1.56 -6.99 8.27
CA VAL A 20 2.92 -7.25 8.79
C VAL A 20 3.79 -6.01 8.67
N LEU A 21 3.73 -5.31 7.54
CA LEU A 21 4.49 -4.07 7.33
C LEU A 21 3.96 -2.94 8.23
N ALA A 22 2.65 -2.71 8.26
CA ALA A 22 2.03 -1.67 9.09
C ALA A 22 2.35 -1.87 10.58
N HIS A 23 2.17 -3.09 11.09
CA HIS A 23 2.52 -3.43 12.47
C HIS A 23 4.03 -3.28 12.73
N SER A 24 4.87 -3.69 11.78
CA SER A 24 6.33 -3.53 11.90
C SER A 24 6.75 -2.08 12.02
N ILE A 25 6.11 -1.17 11.28
CA ILE A 25 6.35 0.27 11.36
C ILE A 25 5.87 0.78 12.72
N MET A 26 4.61 0.52 13.08
CA MET A 26 4.05 0.95 14.38
C MET A 26 4.90 0.51 15.58
N ARG A 27 5.42 -0.72 15.56
CA ARG A 27 6.25 -1.27 16.64
C ARG A 27 7.64 -0.64 16.73
N ARG A 28 8.23 -0.24 15.61
CA ARG A 28 9.65 0.15 15.52
C ARG A 28 9.89 1.65 15.37
N SER A 29 8.88 2.41 14.97
CA SER A 29 9.02 3.87 14.81
C SER A 29 9.29 4.55 16.15
N SER A 30 10.33 5.39 16.20
CA SER A 30 10.66 6.25 17.34
C SER A 30 9.92 7.59 17.32
N VAL A 31 9.10 7.82 16.30
CA VAL A 31 8.35 9.06 16.06
C VAL A 31 6.92 8.73 15.60
N PRO A 32 5.94 9.64 15.77
CA PRO A 32 4.60 9.42 15.28
C PRO A 32 4.55 9.16 13.77
N VAL A 33 3.73 8.19 13.35
CA VAL A 33 3.50 7.84 11.95
C VAL A 33 2.02 7.87 11.61
N SER A 34 1.71 8.21 10.36
CA SER A 34 0.39 8.06 9.75
C SER A 34 0.53 7.06 8.61
N ILE A 35 -0.19 5.94 8.69
CA ILE A 35 -0.16 4.88 7.69
C ILE A 35 -1.44 4.96 6.88
N THR A 36 -1.31 5.14 5.57
CA THR A 36 -2.44 5.21 4.64
C THR A 36 -2.34 4.06 3.63
N PRO A 37 -3.31 3.15 3.57
CA PRO A 37 -3.37 2.15 2.51
C PRO A 37 -3.65 2.84 1.17
N VAL A 38 -2.92 2.43 0.15
CA VAL A 38 -3.18 2.81 -1.25
C VAL A 38 -3.77 1.59 -1.93
N ASP A 39 -5.03 1.68 -2.32
CA ASP A 39 -5.75 0.63 -3.03
C ASP A 39 -5.98 1.11 -4.46
N VAL A 40 -5.59 0.31 -5.45
CA VAL A 40 -5.71 0.68 -6.87
C VAL A 40 -7.17 0.96 -7.25
N ARG A 41 -8.13 0.29 -6.60
CA ARG A 41 -9.57 0.50 -6.81
C ARG A 41 -10.03 1.89 -6.38
N HIS A 42 -9.30 2.58 -5.50
CA HIS A 42 -9.59 3.97 -5.12
C HIS A 42 -8.95 5.00 -6.06
N LEU A 43 -8.17 4.54 -7.06
CA LEU A 43 -7.46 5.39 -8.02
C LEU A 43 -8.14 5.45 -9.38
N GLU A 44 -9.44 5.12 -9.46
CA GLU A 44 -10.23 5.27 -10.68
C GLU A 44 -10.10 6.70 -11.24
N GLY A 45 -9.87 6.80 -12.55
CA GLY A 45 -9.63 8.08 -13.24
C GLY A 45 -8.19 8.61 -13.15
N ILE A 46 -7.33 8.01 -12.32
CA ILE A 46 -5.89 8.32 -12.23
C ILE A 46 -5.06 7.15 -12.74
N TYR A 47 -5.36 5.94 -12.25
CA TYR A 47 -4.76 4.70 -12.73
C TYR A 47 -5.71 4.03 -13.74
N THR A 48 -5.40 4.20 -15.02
CA THR A 48 -6.28 3.75 -16.13
C THR A 48 -5.74 2.53 -16.86
N ARG A 49 -4.71 1.88 -16.33
CA ARG A 49 -4.07 0.74 -16.97
C ARG A 49 -4.91 -0.52 -16.73
N GLU A 50 -5.17 -1.27 -17.80
CA GLU A 50 -5.82 -2.57 -17.69
C GLU A 50 -4.94 -3.59 -16.94
N ARG A 51 -5.59 -4.50 -16.23
CA ARG A 51 -4.91 -5.58 -15.51
C ARG A 51 -4.33 -6.57 -16.51
N ASP A 52 -3.01 -6.75 -16.48
CA ASP A 52 -2.33 -7.76 -17.29
C ASP A 52 -2.42 -9.14 -16.60
N PRO A 53 -2.78 -10.21 -17.32
CA PRO A 53 -2.86 -11.58 -16.75
C PRO A 53 -1.57 -12.08 -16.10
N LYS A 54 -0.41 -11.50 -16.42
CA LYS A 54 0.90 -11.85 -15.86
C LYS A 54 1.21 -11.12 -14.55
N GLN A 55 0.35 -10.22 -14.09
CA GLN A 55 0.52 -9.55 -12.80
C GLN A 55 0.31 -10.54 -11.65
N SER A 56 1.36 -10.75 -10.85
CA SER A 56 1.26 -11.57 -9.64
C SER A 56 0.46 -10.88 -8.54
N ASN A 57 0.43 -9.55 -8.55
CA ASN A 57 -0.27 -8.71 -7.57
C ASN A 57 -0.68 -7.36 -8.21
N GLU A 58 -1.57 -6.61 -7.59
CA GLU A 58 -2.16 -5.36 -8.10
C GLU A 58 -1.13 -4.24 -8.34
N PHE A 59 0.06 -4.34 -7.72
CA PHE A 59 1.13 -3.35 -7.84
C PHE A 59 2.29 -3.76 -8.75
N SER A 60 2.26 -4.97 -9.34
CA SER A 60 3.40 -5.53 -10.08
C SER A 60 3.84 -4.64 -11.24
N PHE A 61 2.89 -4.02 -11.96
CA PHE A 61 3.13 -3.12 -13.10
C PHE A 61 2.62 -1.69 -12.85
N SER A 62 2.68 -1.23 -11.60
CA SER A 62 2.25 0.12 -11.22
C SER A 62 3.35 1.19 -11.36
N ARG A 63 4.59 0.79 -11.68
CA ARG A 63 5.77 1.67 -11.80
C ARG A 63 6.05 2.05 -13.25
#